data_AF-A0A1B7MNX4-F1
#
_entry.id   AF-A0A1B7MNX4-F1
#
_cell.length_a   1.000
_cell.length_b   1.000
_cell.length_c   1.000
_cell.angle_alpha   90.00
_cell.angle_beta   90.00
_cell.angle_gamma   90.00
#
_symmetry.space_group_name_H-M   'P 1'
#
loop_
_entity.id
_entity.type
_entity.pdbx_description
1 polymer ?
#
loop_
_entity_poly.entity_id
_entity_poly.type
_entity_poly.pdbx_seq_one_letter_code
_entity_poly.pdbx_strand_id
1 'polypeptide(L)'
;MSTDPYHAVQHEIQSSLRTASTLRSSFLRIRSMAREGSEELGWARNELKVTLAALETDLEDLEDSVKMVEDTGPRFFGLDDAEVSERRKYVGRVRREIEGMRAEVDGRNLPSGGKSPSTPLQSQSSLPSGSRSPLRTTPSSQSGEVDDDQAKWAHEEQQLLMQEQDRTMDSISGTLNTLAQQAGLIGHEISEHVEMLGDLEANVDQTGSKLSNSMRRMKKFVRDTEETKSGWCITILVAVLIALLLAVILV
;
A
#
# COMPACT_ATOMS: atom_id res chain seq x y z
N MET A 1 -10.02 16.39 21.62
CA MET A 1 -10.87 15.45 20.83
C MET A 1 -9.93 14.38 20.32
N SER A 2 -10.23 13.11 20.53
CA SER A 2 -9.37 12.02 20.08
C SER A 2 -9.38 12.03 18.55
N THR A 3 -8.24 12.28 17.92
CA THR A 3 -8.08 12.18 16.46
C THR A 3 -8.44 10.76 16.03
N ASP A 4 -9.25 10.64 14.98
CA ASP A 4 -9.63 9.34 14.45
C ASP A 4 -8.40 8.60 13.90
N PRO A 5 -8.02 7.45 14.48
CA PRO A 5 -6.84 6.69 14.04
C PRO A 5 -7.00 6.14 12.61
N TYR A 6 -8.23 6.06 12.09
CA TYR A 6 -8.50 5.56 10.74
C TYR A 6 -7.66 6.27 9.66
N HIS A 7 -7.55 7.60 9.71
CA HIS A 7 -6.83 8.34 8.68
C HIS A 7 -5.32 8.12 8.74
N ALA A 8 -4.74 7.91 9.93
CA ALA A 8 -3.33 7.58 10.06
C ALA A 8 -3.03 6.22 9.41
N VAL A 9 -3.81 5.19 9.73
CA VAL A 9 -3.70 3.85 9.13
C VAL A 9 -3.97 3.90 7.63
N GLN A 10 -4.94 4.71 7.19
CA GLN A 10 -5.20 4.93 5.77
C GLN A 10 -3.96 5.46 5.04
N HIS A 11 -3.25 6.44 5.61
CA HIS A 11 -2.01 6.97 5.03
C HIS A 11 -0.87 5.95 5.02
N GLU A 12 -0.73 5.15 6.08
CA GLU A 12 0.26 4.06 6.15
C GLU A 12 0.01 3.03 5.05
N ILE A 13 -1.24 2.58 4.88
CA ILE A 13 -1.63 1.66 3.81
C ILE A 13 -1.36 2.27 2.44
N GLN A 14 -1.61 3.56 2.21
CA GLN A 14 -1.28 4.23 0.95
C GLN A 14 0.22 4.22 0.65
N SER A 15 1.06 4.47 1.66
CA SER A 15 2.52 4.43 1.54
C SER A 15 3.01 3.01 1.21
N SER A 16 2.51 2.02 1.93
CA SER A 16 2.82 0.61 1.70
C SER A 16 2.35 0.14 0.32
N LEU A 17 1.18 0.59 -0.15
CA LEU A 17 0.66 0.30 -1.48
C LEU A 17 1.53 0.90 -2.60
N ARG A 18 2.01 2.14 -2.44
CA ARG A 18 2.97 2.76 -3.38
C ARG A 18 4.26 1.95 -3.46
N THR A 19 4.76 1.48 -2.31
CA THR A 19 5.93 0.61 -2.23
C THR A 19 5.70 -0.72 -2.97
N ALA A 20 4.56 -1.38 -2.71
CA ALA A 20 4.16 -2.60 -3.41
C ALA A 20 4.02 -2.40 -4.93
N SER A 21 3.47 -1.28 -5.37
CA SER A 21 3.34 -0.95 -6.81
C SER A 21 4.70 -0.80 -7.50
N THR A 22 5.68 -0.23 -6.79
CA THR A 22 7.06 -0.10 -7.26
C THR A 22 7.71 -1.47 -7.38
N LEU A 23 7.62 -2.28 -6.33
CA LEU A 23 8.14 -3.65 -6.32
C LEU A 23 7.50 -4.50 -7.43
N ARG A 24 6.20 -4.32 -7.68
CA ARG A 24 5.50 -4.94 -8.81
C ARG A 24 6.06 -4.51 -10.15
N SER A 25 6.26 -3.22 -10.38
CA SER A 25 6.84 -2.74 -11.65
C SER A 25 8.25 -3.31 -11.89
N SER A 26 9.07 -3.37 -10.84
CA SER A 26 10.40 -3.97 -10.86
C SER A 26 10.33 -5.47 -11.15
N PHE A 27 9.44 -6.20 -10.47
CA PHE A 27 9.20 -7.62 -10.69
C PHE A 27 8.76 -7.91 -12.14
N LEU A 28 7.82 -7.13 -12.69
CA LEU A 28 7.37 -7.28 -14.07
C LEU A 28 8.49 -7.01 -15.09
N ARG A 29 9.33 -6.01 -14.83
CA ARG A 29 10.52 -5.69 -15.65
C ARG A 29 11.52 -6.84 -15.61
N ILE A 30 11.91 -7.29 -14.42
CA ILE A 30 12.85 -8.41 -14.24
C ILE A 30 12.28 -9.67 -14.89
N ARG A 31 10.99 -9.96 -14.72
CA ARG A 31 10.32 -11.10 -15.38
C ARG A 31 10.40 -11.04 -16.91
N SER A 32 10.34 -9.84 -17.49
CA SER A 32 10.43 -9.68 -18.94
C SER A 32 11.86 -9.80 -19.49
N MET A 33 12.88 -9.54 -18.67
CA MET A 33 14.29 -9.49 -19.09
C MET A 33 15.09 -10.73 -18.64
N ALA A 34 14.72 -11.35 -17.53
CA ALA A 34 15.45 -12.45 -16.93
C ALA A 34 15.10 -13.79 -17.60
N ARG A 35 16.10 -14.66 -17.74
CA ARG A 35 15.89 -16.08 -18.07
C ARG A 35 15.06 -16.76 -16.97
N GLU A 36 14.22 -17.72 -17.34
CA GLU A 36 13.43 -18.52 -16.40
C GLU A 36 14.34 -19.12 -15.31
N GLY A 37 14.13 -18.70 -14.06
CA GLY A 37 14.87 -19.22 -12.90
C GLY A 37 16.00 -18.33 -12.35
N SER A 38 16.14 -17.07 -12.80
CA SER A 38 17.06 -16.12 -12.14
C SER A 38 16.74 -15.94 -10.64
N GLU A 39 17.78 -15.97 -9.79
CA GLU A 39 17.65 -15.73 -8.35
C GLU A 39 17.03 -14.35 -8.05
N GLU A 40 17.28 -13.36 -8.91
CA GLU A 40 16.72 -12.01 -8.80
C GLU A 40 15.20 -12.01 -8.97
N LEU A 41 14.67 -12.84 -9.88
CA LEU A 41 13.24 -13.02 -10.05
C LEU A 41 12.62 -13.67 -8.81
N GLY A 42 13.31 -14.66 -8.24
CA GLY A 42 12.90 -15.33 -7.01
C GLY A 42 12.83 -14.37 -5.83
N TRP A 43 13.88 -13.56 -5.65
CA TRP A 43 13.95 -12.53 -4.62
C TRP A 43 12.86 -11.47 -4.78
N ALA A 44 12.74 -10.86 -5.97
CA ALA A 44 11.74 -9.83 -6.24
C ALA A 44 10.30 -10.36 -6.07
N ARG A 45 10.04 -11.62 -6.45
CA ARG A 45 8.76 -12.29 -6.22
C ARG A 45 8.49 -12.45 -4.73
N ASN A 46 9.46 -12.93 -3.96
CA ASN A 46 9.29 -13.17 -2.53
C ASN A 46 9.07 -11.87 -1.75
N GLU A 47 9.86 -10.84 -2.05
CA GLU A 47 9.74 -9.52 -1.43
C GLU A 47 8.36 -8.90 -1.67
N LEU A 48 7.86 -8.99 -2.91
CA LEU A 48 6.51 -8.54 -3.22
C LEU A 48 5.44 -9.37 -2.51
N LYS A 49 5.64 -10.69 -2.32
CA LYS A 49 4.69 -11.51 -1.56
C LYS A 49 4.65 -11.14 -0.08
N VAL A 50 5.80 -10.90 0.54
CA VAL A 50 5.90 -10.51 1.95
C VAL A 50 5.21 -9.16 2.17
N THR A 51 5.50 -8.18 1.31
CA THR A 51 4.87 -6.84 1.40
C THR A 51 3.36 -6.88 1.16
N LEU A 52 2.88 -7.68 0.20
CA LEU A 52 1.44 -7.89 -0.01
C LEU A 52 0.77 -8.58 1.18
N ALA A 53 1.42 -9.58 1.81
CA ALA A 53 0.86 -10.25 2.97
C ALA A 53 0.74 -9.32 4.20
N ALA A 54 1.72 -8.44 4.41
CA ALA A 54 1.64 -7.41 5.44
C ALA A 54 0.47 -6.45 5.17
N LEU A 55 0.35 -5.96 3.93
CA LEU A 55 -0.77 -5.12 3.50
C LEU A 55 -2.15 -5.79 3.63
N GLU A 56 -2.25 -7.10 3.39
CA GLU A 56 -3.49 -7.86 3.59
C GLU A 56 -3.89 -7.84 5.08
N THR A 57 -2.93 -8.02 5.97
CA THR A 57 -3.16 -8.01 7.42
C THR A 57 -3.62 -6.62 7.88
N ASP A 58 -2.90 -5.56 7.47
CA ASP A 58 -3.25 -4.17 7.82
C ASP A 58 -4.64 -3.79 7.29
N LEU A 59 -5.01 -4.30 6.11
CA LEU A 59 -6.31 -4.06 5.50
C LEU A 59 -7.45 -4.83 6.20
N GLU A 60 -7.19 -6.06 6.68
CA GLU A 60 -8.15 -6.83 7.47
C GLU A 60 -8.48 -6.10 8.78
N ASP A 61 -7.47 -5.59 9.49
CA ASP A 61 -7.67 -4.78 10.69
C ASP A 61 -8.50 -3.51 10.40
N LEU A 62 -8.22 -2.84 9.28
CA LEU A 62 -8.99 -1.67 8.85
C LEU A 62 -10.44 -2.03 8.48
N GLU A 63 -10.66 -3.16 7.80
CA GLU A 63 -12.00 -3.66 7.44
C GLU A 63 -12.82 -3.97 8.70
N ASP A 64 -12.23 -4.64 9.67
CA ASP A 64 -12.87 -4.96 10.94
C ASP A 64 -13.21 -3.68 11.74
N SER A 65 -12.34 -2.67 11.70
CA SER A 65 -12.62 -1.38 12.32
C SER A 65 -13.83 -0.67 11.69
N VAL A 66 -13.96 -0.71 10.35
CA VAL A 66 -15.09 -0.11 9.63
C VAL A 66 -16.37 -0.88 9.94
N LYS A 67 -16.31 -2.22 9.95
CA LYS A 67 -17.46 -3.07 10.28
C LYS A 67 -17.96 -2.85 11.72
N MET A 68 -17.05 -2.70 12.68
CA MET A 68 -17.38 -2.34 14.06
C MET A 68 -18.14 -1.00 14.15
N VAL A 69 -17.74 -0.02 13.34
CA VAL A 69 -18.42 1.28 13.26
C VAL A 69 -19.80 1.16 12.62
N GLU A 70 -19.94 0.31 11.59
CA GLU A 70 -21.24 0.01 10.95
C GLU A 70 -22.21 -0.68 11.93
N ASP A 71 -21.74 -1.68 12.68
CA ASP A 71 -22.56 -2.48 13.59
C ASP A 71 -22.98 -1.70 14.84
N THR A 72 -22.06 -0.91 15.41
CA THR A 72 -22.32 -0.11 16.62
C THR A 72 -23.08 1.18 16.31
N GLY A 73 -22.98 1.67 15.06
CA GLY A 73 -23.63 2.88 14.58
C GLY A 73 -22.64 4.05 14.44
N PRO A 74 -22.53 4.69 13.26
CA PRO A 74 -21.56 5.76 13.00
C PRO A 74 -21.67 6.96 13.95
N ARG A 75 -22.90 7.27 14.37
CA ARG A 75 -23.21 8.38 15.28
C ARG A 75 -22.58 8.24 16.67
N PHE A 76 -22.34 7.02 17.15
CA PHE A 76 -21.66 6.79 18.43
C PHE A 76 -20.20 7.25 18.40
N PHE A 77 -19.57 7.21 17.23
CA PHE A 77 -18.20 7.65 16.99
C PHE A 77 -18.13 9.08 16.43
N GLY A 78 -19.27 9.77 16.31
CA GLY A 78 -19.33 11.10 15.71
C GLY A 78 -19.09 11.11 14.20
N LEU A 79 -19.29 9.96 13.54
CA LEU A 79 -19.12 9.77 12.10
C LEU A 79 -20.46 9.88 11.37
N ASP A 80 -20.42 10.34 10.13
CA ASP A 80 -21.57 10.36 9.24
C ASP A 80 -21.71 9.05 8.46
N ASP A 81 -22.92 8.69 8.06
CA ASP A 81 -23.17 7.48 7.27
C ASP A 81 -22.48 7.56 5.88
N ALA A 82 -22.31 8.77 5.34
CA ALA A 82 -21.57 8.98 4.09
C ALA A 82 -20.07 8.69 4.26
N GLU A 83 -19.48 9.11 5.38
CA GLU A 83 -18.07 8.88 5.72
C GLU A 83 -17.78 7.38 5.80
N VAL A 84 -18.60 6.63 6.54
CA VAL A 84 -18.42 5.18 6.67
C VAL A 84 -18.58 4.46 5.32
N SER A 85 -19.50 4.92 4.47
CA SER A 85 -19.63 4.44 3.09
C SER A 85 -18.35 4.68 2.26
N GLU A 86 -17.69 5.82 2.44
CA GLU A 86 -16.43 6.14 1.79
C GLU A 86 -15.30 5.22 2.27
N ARG A 87 -15.20 4.99 3.59
CA ARG A 87 -14.22 4.06 4.18
C ARG A 87 -14.38 2.65 3.61
N ARG A 88 -15.62 2.16 3.53
CA ARG A 88 -15.92 0.86 2.93
C ARG A 88 -15.54 0.79 1.44
N LYS A 89 -15.79 1.86 0.67
CA LYS A 89 -15.38 1.93 -0.74
C LYS A 89 -13.86 1.92 -0.88
N TYR A 90 -13.15 2.60 0.01
CA TYR A 90 -11.70 2.64 0.05
C TYR A 90 -11.11 1.25 0.32
N VAL A 91 -11.52 0.60 1.42
CA VAL A 91 -11.07 -0.76 1.77
C VAL A 91 -11.32 -1.73 0.61
N GLY A 92 -12.52 -1.71 0.03
CA GLY A 92 -12.85 -2.57 -1.10
C GLY A 92 -12.02 -2.29 -2.37
N ARG A 93 -11.56 -1.05 -2.58
CA ARG A 93 -10.66 -0.70 -3.69
C ARG A 93 -9.27 -1.26 -3.47
N VAL A 94 -8.69 -1.02 -2.30
CA VAL A 94 -7.34 -1.50 -1.93
C VAL A 94 -7.30 -3.03 -1.96
N ARG A 95 -8.35 -3.70 -1.45
CA ARG A 95 -8.48 -5.16 -1.49
C ARG A 95 -8.35 -5.72 -2.91
N ARG A 96 -9.11 -5.14 -3.85
CA ARG A 96 -9.06 -5.57 -5.27
C ARG A 96 -7.70 -5.31 -5.90
N GLU A 97 -7.02 -4.25 -5.49
CA GLU A 97 -5.69 -3.92 -6.01
C GLU A 97 -4.64 -4.92 -5.53
N ILE A 98 -4.62 -5.23 -4.23
CA ILE A 98 -3.75 -6.26 -3.62
C ILE A 98 -4.01 -7.62 -4.27
N GLU A 99 -5.28 -8.02 -4.42
CA GLU A 99 -5.66 -9.28 -5.06
C GLU A 99 -5.19 -9.34 -6.52
N GLY A 100 -5.31 -8.22 -7.26
CA GLY A 100 -4.79 -8.09 -8.62
C GLY A 100 -3.28 -8.26 -8.69
N MET A 101 -2.53 -7.58 -7.81
CA MET A 101 -1.07 -7.72 -7.73
C MET A 101 -0.68 -9.16 -7.39
N ARG A 102 -1.34 -9.78 -6.42
CA ARG A 102 -1.09 -11.17 -6.01
C ARG A 102 -1.34 -12.15 -7.14
N ALA A 103 -2.42 -11.98 -7.90
CA ALA A 103 -2.74 -12.81 -9.06
C ALA A 103 -1.67 -12.70 -10.17
N GLU A 104 -1.06 -11.54 -10.34
CA GLU A 104 0.04 -11.33 -11.29
C GLU A 104 1.36 -11.97 -10.84
N VAL A 105 1.63 -11.95 -9.53
CA VAL A 105 2.81 -12.61 -8.94
C VAL A 105 2.71 -14.13 -9.00
N ASP A 106 1.52 -14.67 -8.73
CA ASP A 106 1.22 -16.10 -8.79
C ASP A 106 1.04 -16.61 -10.24
N GLY A 107 1.09 -15.72 -11.25
CA GLY A 107 0.98 -16.07 -12.66
C GLY A 107 -0.43 -16.50 -13.10
N ARG A 108 -1.47 -16.19 -12.31
CA ARG A 108 -2.85 -16.63 -12.52
C ARG A 108 -3.63 -15.77 -13.54
N ASN A 109 -3.11 -14.59 -13.87
CA ASN A 109 -3.63 -13.68 -14.91
C ASN A 109 -2.72 -13.61 -16.13
N LEU A 110 -2.48 -14.75 -16.79
CA LEU A 110 -2.05 -14.74 -18.19
C LEU A 110 -3.22 -15.23 -19.06
N PRO A 111 -3.73 -14.43 -20.02
CA PRO A 111 -4.24 -15.04 -21.23
C PRO A 111 -3.08 -15.85 -21.80
N SER A 112 -3.26 -17.16 -21.78
CA SER A 112 -2.39 -18.11 -22.48
C SER A 112 -2.25 -17.61 -23.93
N GLY A 113 -1.16 -16.93 -24.21
CA GLY A 113 -0.77 -16.58 -25.56
C GLY A 113 -0.55 -17.87 -26.33
N GLY A 114 -1.49 -18.18 -27.22
CA GLY A 114 -1.30 -19.17 -28.27
C GLY A 114 -1.43 -20.62 -27.83
N LYS A 115 -2.67 -21.11 -27.73
CA LYS A 115 -2.96 -22.48 -28.19
C LYS A 115 -2.58 -22.58 -29.67
N SER A 116 -1.45 -23.20 -29.97
CA SER A 116 -1.25 -23.89 -31.25
C SER A 116 -1.49 -25.38 -31.02
N PRO A 117 -2.48 -26.01 -31.67
CA PRO A 117 -2.69 -27.43 -31.62
C PRO A 117 -1.72 -28.11 -32.59
N SER A 118 -0.64 -28.69 -32.10
CA SER A 118 0.21 -29.57 -32.89
C SER A 118 0.37 -30.92 -32.20
N THR A 119 -0.52 -31.82 -32.59
CA THR A 119 -0.26 -33.22 -33.00
C THR A 119 0.63 -34.09 -32.09
N PRO A 120 0.10 -35.19 -31.51
CA PRO A 120 0.92 -36.15 -30.78
C PRO A 120 1.68 -37.03 -31.80
N LEU A 121 2.97 -36.81 -31.98
CA LEU A 121 3.82 -37.78 -32.68
C LEU A 121 4.34 -38.82 -31.68
N GLN A 122 3.63 -39.92 -31.69
CA GLN A 122 4.01 -41.23 -31.21
C GLN A 122 5.33 -41.67 -31.87
N SER A 123 6.37 -41.93 -31.07
CA SER A 123 7.50 -42.77 -31.47
C SER A 123 7.93 -43.63 -30.30
N GLN A 124 7.33 -44.82 -30.27
CA GLN A 124 7.86 -45.99 -29.59
C GLN A 124 9.09 -46.46 -30.37
N SER A 125 10.21 -46.74 -29.69
CA SER A 125 10.92 -48.03 -29.80
C SER A 125 12.28 -47.99 -29.11
N SER A 126 12.35 -48.83 -28.09
CA SER A 126 13.50 -49.43 -27.43
C SER A 126 14.40 -50.25 -28.37
N LEU A 127 15.73 -50.21 -28.19
CA LEU A 127 16.62 -51.33 -27.79
C LEU A 127 18.12 -50.93 -27.88
N PRO A 128 18.99 -51.40 -26.95
CA PRO A 128 20.45 -51.27 -27.01
C PRO A 128 21.16 -52.61 -27.33
N SER A 129 22.38 -52.53 -27.89
CA SER A 129 23.53 -53.46 -27.70
C SER A 129 24.28 -53.76 -29.00
N GLY A 130 25.61 -53.65 -28.92
CA GLY A 130 26.52 -54.10 -29.97
C GLY A 130 27.97 -53.85 -29.58
N SER A 131 28.51 -54.70 -28.69
CA SER A 131 29.91 -54.78 -28.28
C SER A 131 30.89 -54.75 -29.46
N ARG A 132 32.07 -54.11 -29.25
CA ARG A 132 33.39 -54.62 -29.68
C ARG A 132 34.55 -53.70 -29.25
N SER A 133 35.31 -54.16 -28.26
CA SER A 133 36.76 -53.88 -28.12
C SER A 133 37.51 -55.14 -28.59
N PRO A 134 38.81 -55.09 -29.00
CA PRO A 134 39.89 -55.02 -28.00
C PRO A 134 41.23 -54.37 -28.42
N LEU A 135 42.01 -53.97 -27.38
CA LEU A 135 43.49 -53.91 -27.23
C LEU A 135 44.33 -53.08 -28.25
N ARG A 136 45.35 -52.28 -27.88
CA ARG A 136 46.60 -52.71 -27.18
C ARG A 136 47.56 -51.51 -26.91
N THR A 137 48.25 -51.57 -25.75
CA THR A 137 49.63 -51.11 -25.38
C THR A 137 50.09 -49.64 -25.25
N THR A 138 50.17 -49.18 -23.99
CA THR A 138 51.37 -48.78 -23.16
C THR A 138 52.37 -47.67 -23.64
N PRO A 139 53.32 -47.17 -22.80
CA PRO A 139 53.29 -45.79 -22.26
C PRO A 139 54.54 -44.96 -22.62
N SER A 140 54.46 -43.63 -22.61
CA SER A 140 55.68 -42.80 -22.60
C SER A 140 55.44 -41.39 -22.10
N SER A 141 56.29 -41.03 -21.15
CA SER A 141 56.46 -39.75 -20.49
C SER A 141 56.81 -38.62 -21.47
N GLN A 142 56.15 -37.47 -21.37
CA GLN A 142 56.79 -36.20 -21.71
C GLN A 142 56.15 -35.04 -20.91
N SER A 143 56.85 -34.67 -19.86
CA SER A 143 56.71 -33.43 -19.11
C SER A 143 57.15 -32.26 -19.98
N GLY A 144 56.36 -31.18 -20.09
CA GLY A 144 56.91 -29.90 -20.55
C GLY A 144 56.01 -28.81 -21.14
N GLU A 145 54.77 -29.05 -21.57
CA GLU A 145 54.02 -28.06 -22.38
C GLU A 145 52.53 -27.87 -22.03
N VAL A 146 52.06 -28.40 -20.90
CA VAL A 146 50.61 -28.33 -20.55
C VAL A 146 50.25 -27.07 -19.74
N ASP A 147 51.25 -26.31 -19.26
CA ASP A 147 51.03 -25.18 -18.36
C ASP A 147 50.52 -23.91 -19.10
N ASP A 148 50.98 -23.68 -20.34
CA ASP A 148 50.63 -22.49 -21.13
C ASP A 148 49.20 -22.53 -21.67
N ASP A 149 48.68 -23.69 -22.05
CA ASP A 149 47.31 -23.81 -22.56
C ASP A 149 46.28 -23.77 -21.42
N GLN A 150 46.63 -24.32 -20.26
CA GLN A 150 45.84 -24.20 -19.03
C GLN A 150 45.77 -22.73 -18.57
N ALA A 151 46.89 -21.99 -18.64
CA ALA A 151 46.93 -20.58 -18.30
C ALA A 151 46.12 -19.71 -19.27
N LYS A 152 46.17 -19.98 -20.59
CA LYS A 152 45.35 -19.26 -21.59
C LYS A 152 43.86 -19.51 -21.40
N TRP A 153 43.46 -20.76 -21.14
CA TRP A 153 42.06 -21.09 -20.83
C TRP A 153 41.59 -20.35 -19.58
N ALA A 154 42.38 -20.39 -18.50
CA ALA A 154 42.04 -19.69 -17.26
C ALA A 154 41.89 -18.17 -17.47
N HIS A 155 42.71 -17.59 -18.35
CA HIS A 155 42.66 -16.17 -18.67
C HIS A 155 41.44 -15.78 -19.52
N GLU A 156 41.01 -16.65 -20.45
CA GLU A 156 39.76 -16.49 -21.21
C GLU A 156 38.52 -16.64 -20.31
N GLU A 157 38.53 -17.61 -19.41
CA GLU A 157 37.46 -17.82 -18.43
C GLU A 157 37.33 -16.62 -17.48
N GLN A 158 38.46 -16.06 -17.04
CA GLN A 158 38.48 -14.85 -16.22
C GLN A 158 37.97 -13.61 -16.98
N GLN A 159 38.22 -13.52 -18.30
CA GLN A 159 37.67 -12.43 -19.13
C GLN A 159 36.15 -12.56 -19.34
N LEU A 160 35.64 -13.78 -19.51
CA LEU A 160 34.20 -14.03 -19.60
C LEU A 160 33.50 -13.69 -18.27
N LEU A 161 34.09 -14.09 -17.15
CA LEU A 161 33.59 -13.76 -15.81
C LEU A 161 33.59 -12.23 -15.54
N MET A 162 34.62 -11.52 -16.01
CA MET A 162 34.75 -10.08 -15.85
C MET A 162 33.74 -9.30 -16.71
N GLN A 163 33.43 -9.78 -17.94
CA GLN A 163 32.37 -9.23 -18.77
C GLN A 163 30.97 -9.45 -18.18
N GLU A 164 30.78 -10.54 -17.44
CA GLU A 164 29.51 -10.86 -16.78
C GLU A 164 29.29 -9.97 -15.54
N GLN A 165 30.36 -9.61 -14.83
CA GLN A 165 30.33 -8.60 -13.77
C GLN A 165 30.06 -7.19 -14.28
N ASP A 166 30.63 -6.76 -15.41
CA ASP A 166 30.40 -5.42 -15.98
C ASP A 166 28.92 -5.22 -16.38
N ARG A 167 28.28 -6.24 -16.97
CA ARG A 167 26.84 -6.20 -17.30
C ARG A 167 25.94 -6.17 -16.05
N THR A 168 26.38 -6.79 -14.97
CA THR A 168 25.69 -6.75 -13.68
C THR A 168 25.83 -5.37 -13.04
N MET A 169 26.98 -4.71 -13.21
CA MET A 169 27.19 -3.35 -12.72
C MET A 169 26.32 -2.32 -13.47
N ASP A 170 26.12 -2.48 -14.78
CA ASP A 170 25.23 -1.63 -15.58
C ASP A 170 23.75 -1.76 -15.18
N SER A 171 23.29 -2.99 -14.86
CA SER A 171 21.91 -3.22 -14.42
C SER A 171 21.65 -2.67 -13.00
N ILE A 172 22.65 -2.79 -12.12
CA ILE A 172 22.64 -2.18 -10.78
C ILE A 172 22.64 -0.66 -10.90
N SER A 173 23.46 -0.09 -11.78
CA SER A 173 23.53 1.36 -12.03
C SER A 173 22.18 1.91 -12.54
N GLY A 174 21.50 1.19 -13.43
CA GLY A 174 20.14 1.54 -13.88
C GLY A 174 19.09 1.48 -12.75
N THR A 175 19.24 0.53 -11.82
CA THR A 175 18.33 0.38 -10.67
C THR A 175 18.60 1.43 -9.59
N LEU A 176 19.87 1.79 -9.36
CA LEU A 176 20.27 2.89 -8.50
C LEU A 176 19.83 4.24 -9.04
N ASN A 177 19.92 4.46 -10.36
CA ASN A 177 19.41 5.68 -10.99
C ASN A 177 17.88 5.78 -10.87
N THR A 178 17.18 4.65 -11.00
CA THR A 178 15.72 4.59 -10.78
C THR A 178 15.37 4.85 -9.31
N LEU A 179 16.10 4.26 -8.37
CA LEU A 179 15.94 4.51 -6.92
C LEU A 179 16.27 5.96 -6.54
N ALA A 180 17.30 6.57 -7.12
CA ALA A 180 17.65 7.96 -6.90
C ALA A 180 16.57 8.90 -7.43
N GLN A 181 16.03 8.61 -8.62
CA GLN A 181 14.92 9.35 -9.20
C GLN A 181 13.64 9.21 -8.36
N GLN A 182 13.43 8.02 -7.77
CA GLN A 182 12.30 7.73 -6.89
C GLN A 182 12.45 8.35 -5.49
N ALA A 183 13.67 8.38 -4.93
CA ALA A 183 13.98 9.09 -3.69
C ALA A 183 13.81 10.62 -3.86
N GLY A 184 14.13 11.16 -5.04
CA GLY A 184 13.87 12.56 -5.37
C GLY A 184 12.38 12.89 -5.44
N LEU A 185 11.57 12.02 -6.02
CA LEU A 185 10.12 12.21 -6.10
C LEU A 185 9.43 12.09 -4.73
N ILE A 186 9.87 11.14 -3.90
CA ILE A 186 9.41 10.97 -2.51
C ILE A 186 9.83 12.18 -1.66
N GLY A 187 11.05 12.69 -1.83
CA GLY A 187 11.51 13.89 -1.14
C GLY A 187 10.68 15.14 -1.48
N HIS A 188 10.23 15.25 -2.72
CA HIS A 188 9.35 16.34 -3.15
C HIS A 188 7.94 16.20 -2.56
N GLU A 189 7.36 14.99 -2.59
CA GLU A 189 5.99 14.77 -2.11
C GLU A 189 5.87 14.78 -0.57
N ILE A 190 6.93 14.39 0.17
CA ILE A 190 7.01 14.63 1.62
C ILE A 190 7.07 16.13 1.92
N SER A 191 7.74 16.93 1.09
CA SER A 191 7.79 18.39 1.25
C SER A 191 6.41 19.01 0.97
N GLU A 192 5.67 18.53 -0.03
CA GLU A 192 4.28 18.94 -0.29
C GLU A 192 3.34 18.51 0.85
N HIS A 193 3.58 17.34 1.47
CA HIS A 193 2.82 16.89 2.64
C HIS A 193 3.11 17.75 3.89
N VAL A 194 4.31 18.30 4.05
CA VAL A 194 4.64 19.27 5.12
C VAL A 194 3.97 20.62 4.87
N GLU A 195 3.86 21.05 3.61
CA GLU A 195 3.15 22.27 3.23
C GLU A 195 1.63 22.15 3.43
N MET A 196 1.03 21.02 3.05
CA MET A 196 -0.39 20.72 3.30
C MET A 196 -0.74 20.58 4.79
N LEU A 197 0.21 20.14 5.63
CA LEU A 197 0.02 20.11 7.09
C LEU A 197 -0.09 21.53 7.68
N GLY A 198 0.61 22.51 7.10
CA GLY A 198 0.47 23.92 7.48
C GLY A 198 -0.92 24.50 7.14
N ASP A 199 -1.47 24.15 5.98
CA ASP A 199 -2.82 24.56 5.58
C ASP A 199 -3.91 23.87 6.42
N LEU A 200 -3.68 22.62 6.81
CA LEU A 200 -4.55 21.89 7.74
C LEU A 200 -4.54 22.54 9.13
N GLU A 201 -3.38 22.92 9.66
CA GLU A 201 -3.24 23.63 10.93
C GLU A 201 -3.98 24.98 10.91
N ALA A 202 -3.80 25.76 9.84
CA ALA A 202 -4.51 27.03 9.66
C ALA A 202 -6.04 26.86 9.56
N ASN A 203 -6.51 25.81 8.88
CA ASN A 203 -7.94 25.48 8.82
C ASN A 203 -8.49 24.96 10.15
N VAL A 204 -7.70 24.23 10.93
CA VAL A 204 -8.06 23.77 12.28
C VAL A 204 -8.18 24.96 13.22
N ASP A 205 -7.26 25.93 13.17
CA ASP A 205 -7.34 27.17 13.96
C ASP A 205 -8.56 28.02 13.58
N GLN A 206 -8.83 28.15 12.28
CA GLN A 206 -10.01 28.87 11.81
C GLN A 206 -11.31 28.15 12.21
N THR A 207 -11.32 26.82 12.24
CA THR A 207 -12.46 26.02 12.71
C THR A 207 -12.62 26.12 14.23
N GLY A 208 -11.53 26.10 14.99
CA GLY A 208 -11.53 26.26 16.44
C GLY A 208 -12.07 27.62 16.88
N SER A 209 -11.69 28.69 16.18
CA SER A 209 -12.23 30.03 16.44
C SER A 209 -13.72 30.17 16.07
N LYS A 210 -14.16 29.59 14.95
CA LYS A 210 -15.59 29.51 14.56
C LYS A 210 -16.40 28.71 15.59
N LEU A 211 -15.89 27.56 16.02
CA LEU A 211 -16.53 26.71 17.02
C LEU A 211 -16.64 27.41 18.38
N SER A 212 -15.57 28.07 18.84
CA SER A 212 -15.54 28.86 20.07
C SER A 212 -16.59 29.99 20.04
N ASN A 213 -16.70 30.70 18.91
CA ASN A 213 -17.70 31.74 18.72
C ASN A 213 -19.13 31.18 18.72
N SER A 214 -19.37 30.05 18.05
CA SER A 214 -20.66 29.36 18.07
C SER A 214 -21.03 28.87 19.48
N MET A 215 -20.07 28.32 20.23
CA MET A 215 -20.26 27.89 21.62
C MET A 215 -20.62 29.07 22.52
N ARG A 216 -19.97 30.23 22.33
CA ARG A 216 -20.30 31.48 23.04
C ARG A 216 -21.71 31.96 22.73
N ARG A 217 -22.11 31.94 21.45
CA ARG A 217 -23.46 32.31 21.03
C ARG A 217 -24.50 31.34 21.60
N MET A 218 -24.23 30.04 21.59
CA MET A 218 -25.11 29.03 22.18
C MET A 218 -25.26 29.23 23.70
N LYS A 219 -24.16 29.47 24.42
CA LYS A 219 -24.21 29.78 25.86
C LYS A 219 -25.00 31.07 26.15
N LYS A 220 -24.87 32.08 25.29
CA LYS A 220 -25.64 33.31 25.39
C LYS A 220 -27.12 33.08 25.11
N PHE A 221 -27.47 32.33 24.07
CA PHE A 221 -28.85 31.94 23.76
C PHE A 221 -29.52 31.16 24.89
N VAL A 222 -28.81 30.20 25.48
CA VAL A 222 -29.32 29.43 26.63
C VAL A 222 -29.63 30.38 27.80
N ARG A 223 -28.69 31.26 28.14
CA ARG A 223 -28.87 32.21 29.25
C ARG A 223 -29.97 33.24 28.99
N ASP A 224 -30.02 33.80 27.79
CA ASP A 224 -31.03 34.79 27.41
C ASP A 224 -32.44 34.14 27.37
N THR A 225 -32.54 32.86 26.97
CA THR A 225 -33.82 32.12 27.00
C THR A 225 -34.30 31.83 28.42
N GLU A 226 -33.38 31.56 29.35
CA GLU A 226 -33.68 31.30 30.76
C GLU A 226 -34.17 32.58 31.45
N GLU A 227 -33.46 33.71 31.28
CA GLU A 227 -33.87 34.98 31.89
C GLU A 227 -35.16 35.55 31.30
N THR A 228 -35.38 35.41 29.99
CA THR A 228 -36.60 35.93 29.35
C THR A 228 -37.85 35.19 29.82
N LYS A 229 -37.80 33.86 29.96
CA LYS A 229 -38.94 33.06 30.47
C LYS A 229 -39.22 33.33 31.94
N SER A 230 -38.18 33.50 32.76
CA SER A 230 -38.32 33.84 34.18
C SER A 230 -38.93 35.23 34.37
N GLY A 231 -38.45 36.24 33.64
CA GLY A 231 -38.97 37.61 33.70
C GLY A 231 -40.42 37.74 33.24
N TRP A 232 -40.81 37.01 32.18
CA TRP A 232 -42.19 36.97 31.71
C TRP A 232 -43.14 36.32 32.73
N CYS A 233 -42.70 35.25 33.40
CA CYS A 233 -43.49 34.60 34.44
C CYS A 233 -43.75 35.55 35.63
N ILE A 234 -42.71 36.24 36.10
CA ILE A 234 -42.81 37.18 37.22
C ILE A 234 -43.73 38.36 36.86
N THR A 235 -43.58 38.95 35.67
CA THR A 235 -44.43 40.07 35.23
C THR A 235 -45.90 39.68 35.09
N ILE A 236 -46.19 38.48 34.57
CA ILE A 236 -47.57 37.96 34.51
C ILE A 236 -48.14 37.76 35.93
N LEU A 237 -47.37 37.14 36.84
CA LEU A 237 -47.80 36.95 38.23
C LEU A 237 -48.13 38.27 38.94
N VAL A 238 -47.29 39.29 38.76
CA VAL A 238 -47.52 40.63 39.34
C VAL A 238 -48.76 41.30 38.75
N ALA A 239 -48.96 41.22 37.43
CA ALA A 239 -50.14 41.79 36.77
C ALA A 239 -51.44 41.15 37.26
N VAL A 240 -51.46 39.81 37.40
CA VAL A 240 -52.60 39.08 37.96
C VAL A 240 -52.88 39.51 39.41
N LEU A 241 -51.84 39.66 40.22
CA LEU A 241 -51.97 40.09 41.61
C LEU A 241 -52.54 41.51 41.75
N ILE A 242 -52.11 42.44 40.89
CA ILE A 242 -52.66 43.81 40.84
C ILE A 242 -54.13 43.79 40.41
N ALA A 243 -54.49 43.00 39.40
CA ALA A 243 -55.87 42.88 38.95
C ALA A 243 -56.79 42.33 40.04
N LEU A 244 -56.34 41.32 40.81
CA LEU A 244 -57.05 40.80 41.97
C LEU A 244 -57.23 41.87 43.07
N LEU A 245 -56.19 42.65 43.35
CA LEU A 245 -56.26 43.74 44.32
C LEU A 245 -57.29 44.82 43.91
N LEU A 246 -57.28 45.23 42.65
CA LEU A 246 -58.25 46.19 42.13
C LEU A 246 -59.68 45.65 42.17
N ALA A 247 -59.88 44.38 41.83
CA ALA A 247 -61.19 43.73 41.90
C ALA A 247 -61.74 43.70 43.34
N VAL A 248 -60.89 43.47 44.34
CA VAL A 248 -61.28 43.48 45.76
C VAL A 248 -61.56 44.89 46.29
N ILE A 249 -60.85 45.91 45.81
CA ILE A 249 -61.07 47.31 46.24
C ILE A 249 -62.32 47.92 45.59
N LEU A 250 -62.66 47.48 44.36
CA LEU A 250 -63.77 48.03 43.57
C LEU A 250 -65.12 47.37 43.90
N VAL A 251 -65.10 46.18 44.51
CA VAL A 251 -66.25 45.45 45.07
C VAL A 251 -66.48 45.87 46.51
#